data_AF-A0A4Q1AFC5-F1
#
_entry.id   AF-A0A4Q1AFC5-F1
#
_cell.length_a   1.000
_cell.length_b   1.000
_cell.length_c   1.000
_cell.angle_alpha   90.00
_cell.angle_beta   90.00
_cell.angle_gamma   90.00
#
_symmetry.space_group_name_H-M   'P 1'
#
loop_
_entity.id
_entity.type
_entity.pdbx_description
1 polymer ?
#
loop_
_entity_poly.entity_id
_entity_poly.type
_entity_poly.pdbx_seq_one_letter_code
_entity_poly.pdbx_strand_id
1 'polypeptide(L)'
;MLKEKTQDFLRAQIMDLNDFNYSFEEDGEYLHVIFDEVFSKKIQKEFTFKVLNDTLYMHSTSYGWKPVQKGASNKYFWIDLLYED
;
A
#
# COMPACT_ATOMS: atom_id res chain seq x y z
N MET A 1 10.05 12.05 2.44
CA MET A 1 10.58 10.92 1.63
C MET A 1 9.76 9.64 1.71
N LEU A 2 9.55 8.99 2.88
CA LEU A 2 8.71 7.77 2.94
C LEU A 2 7.29 8.02 2.42
N LYS A 3 6.60 9.03 2.99
CA LYS A 3 5.25 9.42 2.57
C LYS A 3 5.13 9.75 1.10
N GLU A 4 6.06 10.52 0.55
CA GLU A 4 6.12 10.86 -0.88
C GLU A 4 6.28 9.60 -1.73
N LYS A 5 7.23 8.71 -1.41
CA LYS A 5 7.43 7.45 -2.14
C LYS A 5 6.19 6.55 -2.08
N THR A 6 5.52 6.47 -0.92
CA THR A 6 4.29 5.70 -0.78
C THR A 6 3.15 6.32 -1.59
N GLN A 7 2.99 7.65 -1.56
CA GLN A 7 1.98 8.34 -2.35
C GLN A 7 2.22 8.16 -3.85
N ASP A 8 3.46 8.25 -4.31
CA ASP A 8 3.82 8.03 -5.71
C ASP A 8 3.57 6.58 -6.13
N PHE A 9 3.91 5.61 -5.27
CA PHE A 9 3.58 4.21 -5.50
C PHE A 9 2.07 3.99 -5.62
N LEU A 10 1.29 4.48 -4.65
CA LEU A 10 -0.16 4.33 -4.65
C LEU A 10 -0.78 4.99 -5.88
N ARG A 11 -0.41 6.24 -6.18
CA ARG A 11 -0.84 6.95 -7.40
C ARG A 11 -0.53 6.14 -8.65
N ALA A 12 0.66 5.55 -8.77
CA ALA A 12 1.01 4.73 -9.93
C ALA A 12 0.23 3.42 -10.01
N GLN A 13 -0.18 2.84 -8.88
CA GLN A 13 -1.03 1.65 -8.87
C GLN A 13 -2.48 2.02 -9.22
N ILE A 14 -3.06 3.01 -8.54
CA ILE A 14 -4.49 3.31 -8.62
C ILE A 14 -4.85 4.35 -9.68
N MET A 15 -3.88 4.80 -10.48
CA MET A 15 -4.12 5.81 -11.53
C MET A 15 -5.28 5.38 -12.43
N ASP A 16 -6.16 6.33 -12.75
CA ASP A 16 -7.38 6.14 -13.55
C ASP A 16 -8.46 5.25 -12.92
N LEU A 17 -8.26 4.78 -11.68
CA LEU A 17 -9.28 4.10 -10.90
C LEU A 17 -9.88 5.09 -9.91
N ASN A 18 -11.09 5.55 -10.21
CA ASN A 18 -11.92 6.22 -9.21
C ASN A 18 -12.41 5.17 -8.18
N ASP A 19 -12.86 5.63 -7.02
CA ASP A 19 -13.46 4.80 -5.94
C ASP A 19 -12.48 4.13 -4.96
N PHE A 20 -11.42 4.85 -4.56
CA PHE A 20 -10.56 4.49 -3.43
C PHE A 20 -10.69 5.53 -2.32
N ASN A 21 -10.90 5.07 -1.08
CA ASN A 21 -10.79 5.90 0.11
C ASN A 21 -9.74 5.31 1.05
N TYR A 22 -8.72 6.10 1.37
CA TYR A 22 -7.66 5.69 2.28
C TYR A 22 -7.05 6.87 3.03
N SER A 23 -6.49 6.57 4.19
CA SER A 23 -5.81 7.55 5.05
C SER A 23 -4.38 7.11 5.36
N PHE A 24 -3.60 8.04 5.90
CA PHE A 24 -2.20 7.83 6.26
C PHE A 24 -2.01 8.08 7.75
N GLU A 25 -1.31 7.16 8.42
CA GLU A 25 -0.86 7.33 9.80
C GLU A 25 0.66 7.14 9.87
N GLU A 26 1.35 8.13 10.44
CA GLU A 26 2.81 8.09 10.59
C GLU A 26 3.18 7.49 11.95
N ASP A 27 4.06 6.48 11.95
CA ASP A 27 4.54 5.82 13.16
C ASP A 27 6.07 5.64 13.11
N GLY A 28 6.80 6.65 13.58
CA GLY A 28 8.27 6.64 13.61
C GLY A 28 8.89 6.49 12.22
N GLU A 29 9.50 5.33 11.95
CA GLU A 29 10.09 4.98 10.64
C GLU A 29 9.10 4.34 9.66
N TYR A 30 7.86 4.12 10.10
CA TYR A 30 6.79 3.47 9.37
C TYR A 30 5.70 4.46 8.95
N LEU A 31 4.98 4.06 7.90
CA LEU A 31 3.79 4.75 7.43
C LEU A 31 2.70 3.72 7.18
N HIS A 32 1.59 3.82 7.90
CA HIS A 32 0.43 2.98 7.71
C HIS A 32 -0.49 3.64 6.68
N VAL A 33 -1.01 2.82 5.78
CA VAL A 33 -2.05 3.20 4.82
C VAL A 33 -3.26 2.35 5.12
N ILE A 34 -4.36 2.99 5.49
CA ILE A 34 -5.61 2.35 5.87
C ILE A 34 -6.60 2.58 4.74
N PHE A 35 -7.02 1.51 4.08
CA PHE A 35 -8.05 1.52 3.05
C PHE A 35 -9.41 1.20 3.66
N ASP A 36 -10.34 2.15 3.54
CA ASP A 36 -11.72 2.04 4.02
C ASP A 36 -12.69 1.73 2.86
N GLU A 37 -12.31 2.05 1.63
CA GLU A 37 -13.09 1.78 0.43
C GLU A 37 -12.19 1.50 -0.78
N VAL A 38 -12.54 0.45 -1.54
CA VAL A 38 -11.90 0.08 -2.81
C VAL A 38 -12.98 -0.37 -3.79
N PHE A 39 -13.03 0.23 -4.98
CA PHE A 39 -14.06 -0.04 -6.01
C PHE A 39 -15.49 0.03 -5.45
N SER A 40 -15.77 1.07 -4.66
CA SER A 40 -17.05 1.30 -3.97
C SER A 40 -17.47 0.20 -2.97
N LYS A 41 -16.58 -0.75 -2.65
CA LYS A 41 -16.77 -1.72 -1.58
C LYS A 41 -16.12 -1.19 -0.32
N LYS A 42 -16.90 -1.17 0.78
CA LYS A 42 -16.35 -0.93 2.11
C LYS A 42 -15.46 -2.11 2.50
N ILE A 43 -14.20 -1.81 2.78
CA ILE A 43 -13.21 -2.76 3.27
C ILE A 43 -12.49 -2.15 4.47
N GLN A 44 -11.68 -2.96 5.16
CA GLN A 44 -10.74 -2.45 6.14
C GLN A 44 -9.43 -3.20 5.96
N LYS A 45 -8.50 -2.59 5.21
CA LYS A 45 -7.19 -3.16 4.93
C LYS A 45 -6.10 -2.18 5.32
N GLU A 46 -5.08 -2.69 6.00
CA GLU A 46 -3.93 -1.90 6.41
C GLU A 46 -2.67 -2.43 5.74
N PHE A 47 -1.87 -1.51 5.18
CA PHE A 47 -0.51 -1.79 4.75
C PHE A 47 0.47 -0.88 5.46
N THR A 48 1.55 -1.46 5.97
CA THR A 48 2.66 -0.71 6.56
C THR A 48 3.76 -0.52 5.53
N PHE A 49 4.28 0.69 5.39
CA PHE A 49 5.36 1.00 4.48
C PHE A 49 6.61 1.45 5.24
N LYS A 50 7.77 1.14 4.67
CA LYS A 50 9.07 1.68 5.09
C LYS A 50 10.01 1.83 3.91
N VAL A 51 11.04 2.64 4.07
CA VAL A 51 12.13 2.75 3.10
C VAL A 51 13.39 2.15 3.70
N LEU A 52 14.01 1.22 2.99
CA LEU A 52 15.30 0.64 3.34
C LEU A 52 16.20 0.63 2.11
N ASN A 53 17.39 1.21 2.20
CA ASN A 53 18.34 1.33 1.08
C ASN A 53 17.66 1.89 -0.18
N ASP A 54 16.96 3.02 -0.02
CA ASP A 54 16.17 3.72 -1.05
C ASP A 54 15.01 2.91 -1.69
N THR A 55 14.80 1.67 -1.25
CA THR A 55 13.73 0.80 -1.75
C THR A 55 12.50 0.92 -0.86
N LEU A 56 11.33 1.19 -1.46
CA LEU A 56 10.05 1.14 -0.76
C LEU A 56 9.63 -0.32 -0.53
N TYR A 57 9.39 -0.66 0.73
CA TYR A 57 8.82 -1.93 1.15
C TYR A 57 7.39 -1.71 1.64
N MET A 58 6.52 -2.67 1.33
CA MET A 58 5.17 -2.79 1.85
C MET A 58 5.08 -4.06 2.69
N HIS A 59 4.50 -3.97 3.87
CA HIS A 59 4.09 -5.09 4.70
C HIS A 59 2.58 -5.27 4.57
N SER A 60 2.18 -6.53 4.56
CA SER A 60 0.79 -6.96 4.68
C SER A 60 0.75 -8.16 5.61
N THR A 61 -0.39 -8.41 6.26
CA THR A 61 -0.57 -9.56 7.16
C THR A 61 -0.37 -10.88 6.42
N SER A 62 -0.80 -10.98 5.16
CA SER A 62 -0.79 -12.22 4.38
C SER A 62 0.57 -12.53 3.76
N TYR A 63 1.37 -11.51 3.39
CA TYR A 63 2.59 -11.70 2.60
C TYR A 63 3.88 -11.16 3.22
N GLY A 64 3.79 -10.48 4.37
CA GLY A 64 4.93 -9.85 5.03
C GLY A 64 5.56 -8.75 4.19
N TRP A 65 6.84 -8.45 4.44
CA TRP A 65 7.58 -7.38 3.75
C TRP A 65 7.92 -7.74 2.29
N LYS A 66 7.49 -6.90 1.35
CA LYS A 66 7.79 -7.02 -0.10
C LYS A 66 8.37 -5.70 -0.65
N PRO A 67 9.42 -5.75 -1.48
CA PRO A 67 9.97 -4.56 -2.14
C PRO A 67 9.09 -4.15 -3.33
N VAL A 68 8.08 -3.31 -3.10
CA VAL A 68 7.01 -3.03 -4.09
C VAL A 68 7.44 -2.15 -5.26
N GLN A 69 8.59 -1.47 -5.15
CA GLN A 69 9.19 -0.70 -6.26
C GLN A 69 10.05 -1.55 -7.21
N LYS A 70 10.31 -2.84 -6.91
CA LYS A 70 11.23 -3.68 -7.70
C LYS A 70 10.51 -4.89 -8.30
N GLY A 71 10.64 -5.05 -9.62
CA GLY A 71 10.17 -6.24 -10.35
C GLY A 71 8.67 -6.48 -10.24
N ALA A 72 8.25 -7.75 -10.15
CA ALA A 72 6.86 -8.16 -10.10
C ALA A 72 6.25 -8.17 -8.68
N SER A 73 6.91 -7.55 -7.69
CA SER A 73 6.47 -7.59 -6.28
C SER A 73 5.32 -6.63 -5.97
N ASN A 74 5.04 -5.64 -6.83
CA ASN A 74 3.86 -4.79 -6.68
C ASN A 74 2.55 -5.60 -6.75
N LYS A 75 2.52 -6.77 -7.40
CA LYS A 75 1.33 -7.64 -7.44
C LYS A 75 0.78 -7.99 -6.06
N TYR A 76 1.63 -8.05 -5.03
CA TYR A 76 1.21 -8.36 -3.67
C TYR A 76 0.32 -7.27 -3.06
N PHE A 77 0.46 -6.03 -3.50
CA PHE A 77 -0.46 -4.95 -3.14
C PHE A 77 -1.88 -5.30 -3.59
N TRP A 78 -2.05 -5.63 -4.87
CA TRP A 78 -3.35 -5.96 -5.43
C TRP A 78 -3.93 -7.26 -4.89
N ILE A 79 -3.10 -8.30 -4.77
CA ILE A 79 -3.56 -9.60 -4.27
C ILE A 79 -4.13 -9.42 -2.86
N ASP A 80 -3.43 -8.74 -1.94
CA ASP A 80 -3.92 -8.60 -0.58
C ASP A 80 -5.08 -7.60 -0.47
N LEU A 81 -5.01 -6.47 -1.20
CA LEU A 81 -6.06 -5.44 -1.15
C LEU A 81 -7.42 -5.98 -1.60
N LEU A 82 -7.42 -6.87 -2.58
CA LEU A 82 -8.62 -7.47 -3.16
C LEU A 82 -8.96 -8.84 -2.57
N TYR A 83 -8.12 -9.39 -1.69
CA TYR A 83 -8.42 -10.65 -1.02
C TYR A 83 -9.46 -10.41 0.08
N GLU A 84 -10.66 -10.96 -0.13
CA GLU A 84 -11.71 -11.08 0.87
C GLU A 84 -11.39 -12.29 1.76
N ASP A 85 -11.25 -12.08 3.07
CA ASP A 85 -11.07 -13.16 4.06
C ASP A 85 -12.33 -14.03 4.20
#